data_AF-A0A2S8PRF0-F1
#
_entry.id   AF-A0A2S8PRF0-F1
#
_cell.length_a   1.000
_cell.length_b   1.000
_cell.length_c   1.000
_cell.angle_alpha   90.00
_cell.angle_beta   90.00
_cell.angle_gamma   90.00
#
_symmetry.space_group_name_H-M   'P 1'
#
loop_
_entity.id
_entity.type
_entity.pdbx_description
1 polymer ?
#
loop_
_entity_poly.entity_id
_entity_poly.type
_entity_poly.pdbx_seq_one_letter_code
_entity_poly.pdbx_strand_id
1 'polypeptide(L)' 'MNMEEEPKQQAIPAEDDQGNFKLLDTQRILSITSEIEGDEDSAAIFHYDDGKKYKYVHSEKAMKQFGEWIQKGEG' A
#
# COMPACT_ATOMS: atom_id res chain seq x y z
N MET A 1 19.03 -3.29 28.34
CA MET A 1 17.60 -3.25 27.98
C MET A 1 17.57 -3.44 26.48
N ASN A 2 17.37 -4.68 26.01
CA ASN A 2 17.20 -4.95 24.59
C ASN A 2 15.76 -4.54 24.25
N MET A 3 15.59 -3.35 23.68
CA MET A 3 14.41 -3.10 22.85
C MET A 3 14.68 -3.85 21.56
N GLU A 4 14.30 -5.12 21.53
CA GLU A 4 13.94 -5.78 20.28
C GLU A 4 12.74 -4.99 19.76
N GLU A 5 13.00 -3.96 18.96
CA GLU A 5 11.97 -3.42 18.07
C GLU A 5 11.51 -4.60 17.24
N GLU A 6 10.33 -5.15 17.59
CA GLU A 6 9.61 -6.08 16.74
C GLU A 6 9.69 -5.53 15.32
N PRO A 7 10.02 -6.36 14.30
CA PRO A 7 9.98 -5.88 12.93
C PRO A 7 8.55 -5.43 12.66
N LYS A 8 8.28 -4.13 12.83
CA LYS A 8 7.00 -3.51 12.49
C LYS A 8 6.77 -3.94 11.06
N GLN A 9 5.83 -4.85 10.85
CA GLN A 9 5.43 -5.26 9.51
C GLN A 9 5.18 -3.97 8.75
N GLN A 10 6.07 -3.67 7.80
CA GLN A 10 5.98 -2.45 7.02
C GLN A 10 4.79 -2.65 6.10
N ALA A 11 3.62 -2.21 6.58
CA ALA A 11 2.41 -2.28 5.80
C ALA A 11 2.44 -1.16 4.77
N ILE A 12 2.25 -1.51 3.50
CA ILE A 12 2.29 -0.53 2.41
C ILE A 12 0.88 0.08 2.26
N PRO A 13 0.72 1.41 2.31
CA PRO A 13 -0.57 2.04 2.04
C PRO A 13 -0.91 1.90 0.55
N ALA A 14 -2.06 1.31 0.26
CA ALA A 14 -2.54 1.10 -1.09
C ALA A 14 -4.05 1.33 -1.22
N GLU A 15 -4.50 1.37 -2.46
CA GLU A 15 -5.89 1.51 -2.86
C GLU A 15 -6.28 0.28 -3.71
N ASP A 16 -7.43 -0.33 -3.43
CA ASP A 16 -7.98 -1.39 -4.28
C ASP A 16 -8.66 -0.83 -5.55
N ASP A 17 -9.07 -1.70 -6.47
CA ASP A 17 -9.78 -1.30 -7.70
C ASP A 17 -11.10 -0.53 -7.45
N GLN A 18 -11.63 -0.56 -6.22
CA GLN A 18 -12.85 0.15 -5.83
C GLN A 18 -12.58 1.51 -5.17
N GLY A 19 -11.31 1.88 -4.98
CA GLY A 19 -10.93 3.12 -4.30
C GLY A 19 -10.89 3.01 -2.77
N ASN A 20 -10.89 1.80 -2.20
CA ASN A 20 -10.77 1.64 -0.75
C ASN A 20 -9.32 1.58 -0.32
N PHE A 21 -8.98 2.28 0.76
CA PHE A 21 -7.66 2.19 1.37
C PHE A 21 -7.44 0.84 2.05
N LYS A 22 -6.22 0.33 1.89
CA LYS A 22 -5.74 -0.90 2.50
C LYS A 22 -4.30 -0.74 2.96
N LEU A 23 -3.98 -1.45 4.03
CA LEU A 23 -2.62 -1.68 4.48
C LEU A 23 -2.17 -3.05 3.98
N LEU A 24 -1.21 -3.05 3.08
CA LEU A 24 -0.72 -4.23 2.38
C LEU A 24 0.36 -4.94 3.19
N ASP A 25 0.17 -6.22 3.48
CA ASP A 25 1.21 -7.08 4.02
C ASP A 25 2.22 -7.44 2.92
N THR A 26 3.49 -7.09 3.15
CA THR A 26 4.54 -7.27 2.14
C THR A 26 4.90 -8.72 1.87
N GLN A 27 4.59 -9.65 2.77
CA GLN A 27 4.86 -11.08 2.57
C GLN A 27 3.86 -11.71 1.58
N ARG A 28 2.73 -11.06 1.34
CA ARG A 28 1.67 -11.51 0.43
C ARG A 28 1.82 -10.96 -1.00
N ILE A 29 2.77 -10.04 -1.21
CA ILE A 29 3.04 -9.45 -2.52
C ILE A 29 3.82 -10.46 -3.36
N LEU A 30 3.23 -10.88 -4.48
CA LEU A 30 3.88 -11.76 -5.44
C LEU A 30 4.77 -11.00 -6.42
N SER A 31 4.29 -9.84 -6.90
CA SER A 31 5.02 -9.01 -7.85
C SER A 31 4.58 -7.54 -7.79
N ILE A 32 5.43 -6.67 -8.34
CA ILE A 32 5.21 -5.22 -8.41
C ILE A 32 5.41 -4.79 -9.85
N THR A 33 4.45 -4.07 -10.41
CA THR A 33 4.53 -3.47 -11.77
C THR A 33 4.17 -2.00 -11.70
N SER A 34 4.57 -1.18 -12.68
CA SER A 34 4.07 0.20 -12.77
C SER A 34 2.69 0.24 -13.42
N GLU A 35 1.86 1.21 -13.06
CA GLU A 35 0.56 1.47 -13.73
C GLU A 35 0.75 1.81 -15.22
N ILE A 36 1.77 2.63 -15.51
CA ILE A 36 2.18 3.01 -16.86
C ILE A 36 3.60 2.50 -17.10
N GLU A 37 3.77 1.68 -18.13
CA GLU A 37 5.07 1.12 -18.50
C GLU A 37 6.00 2.23 -19.01
N GLY A 38 7.16 2.39 -18.36
CA GLY A 38 8.16 3.40 -18.73
C GLY A 38 7.97 4.79 -18.10
N ASP A 39 6.99 4.94 -17.20
CA ASP A 39 6.78 6.18 -16.44
C ASP A 39 7.22 5.97 -14.98
N GLU A 40 8.29 6.65 -14.58
CA GLU A 40 8.87 6.52 -13.23
C GLU A 40 8.01 7.20 -12.16
N ASP A 41 7.14 8.14 -12.57
CA ASP A 41 6.20 8.85 -11.70
C ASP A 41 4.87 8.11 -11.50
N SER A 42 4.66 7.01 -12.22
CA SER A 42 3.43 6.24 -12.17
C SER A 42 3.31 5.40 -10.91
N ALA A 43 2.07 5.20 -10.47
CA ALA A 43 1.77 4.42 -9.29
C ALA A 43 2.27 2.97 -9.42
N ALA A 44 2.89 2.44 -8.37
CA ALA A 44 3.21 1.02 -8.30
C ALA A 44 1.93 0.20 -8.08
N ILE A 45 1.79 -0.91 -8.81
CA ILE A 45 0.72 -1.89 -8.72
C ILE A 45 1.29 -3.16 -8.09
N PHE A 46 0.78 -3.52 -6.92
CA PHE A 46 1.13 -4.73 -6.19
C PHE A 46 0.16 -5.86 -6.56
N HIS A 47 0.70 -6.99 -7.00
CA HIS A 47 -0.08 -8.20 -7.31
C HIS A 47 -0.01 -9.14 -6.11
N TYR A 48 -1.17 -9.49 -5.57
CA TYR A 48 -1.32 -10.26 -4.34
C TYR A 48 -1.51 -11.76 -4.57
N ASP A 49 -1.23 -12.56 -3.54
CA ASP A 49 -1.43 -14.02 -3.57
C ASP A 49 -2.88 -14.45 -3.82
N ASP A 50 -3.84 -13.61 -3.42
CA ASP A 50 -5.27 -13.85 -3.65
C ASP A 50 -5.75 -13.45 -5.06
N GLY A 51 -4.82 -13.06 -5.94
CA GLY A 51 -5.08 -12.64 -7.31
C GLY A 51 -5.58 -11.21 -7.47
N LYS A 52 -5.71 -10.44 -6.37
CA LYS A 52 -6.08 -9.02 -6.42
C LYS A 52 -4.87 -8.15 -6.73
N LYS A 53 -5.18 -6.93 -7.15
CA LYS A 53 -4.20 -5.87 -7.39
C LYS A 53 -4.49 -4.69 -6.48
N TYR A 54 -3.44 -4.04 -6.06
CA TYR A 54 -3.52 -2.87 -5.20
C TYR A 54 -2.57 -1.81 -5.71
N LYS A 55 -3.02 -0.57 -5.77
CA LYS A 55 -2.25 0.57 -6.28
C LYS A 55 -1.64 1.34 -5.12
N TYR A 56 -0.36 1.65 -5.21
CA TYR A 56 0.36 2.42 -4.20
C TYR A 56 -0.22 3.83 -4.04
N VAL A 57 -0.45 4.23 -2.80
CA VAL A 57 -0.88 5.59 -2.46
C VAL A 57 0.33 6.52 -2.53
N HIS A 58 0.60 7.08 -3.71
CA HIS A 58 1.76 7.97 -3.94
C HIS A 58 1.41 9.46 -4.06
N SER A 59 0.18 9.80 -4.46
CA SER A 59 -0.23 11.20 -4.60
C SER A 59 -0.43 11.86 -3.23
N GLU A 60 0.02 13.11 -3.06
CA GLU A 60 -0.19 13.91 -1.84
C GLU A 60 -1.67 13.94 -1.40
N LYS A 61 -2.58 14.01 -2.37
CA LYS A 61 -4.02 13.98 -2.11
C LYS A 61 -4.45 12.64 -1.49
N ALA A 62 -3.97 11.54 -2.07
CA ALA A 62 -4.32 10.20 -1.64
C ALA A 62 -3.66 9.86 -0.29
N MET A 63 -2.43 10.32 -0.04
CA MET A 63 -1.77 10.20 1.26
C MET A 63 -2.52 10.95 2.36
N LYS A 64 -3.06 12.14 2.06
CA LYS A 64 -3.87 12.90 3.01
C LYS A 64 -5.16 12.15 3.37
N GLN A 65 -5.86 11.63 2.36
CA GLN A 65 -7.07 10.84 2.56
C GLN A 65 -6.80 9.53 3.33
N PHE A 66 -5.67 8.88 3.04
CA PHE A 66 -5.20 7.70 3.78
C PHE A 66 -4.90 8.05 5.24
N GLY A 67 -4.24 9.17 5.51
CA GLY A 67 -3.98 9.64 6.87
C GLY A 67 -5.27 9.90 7.66
N GLU A 68 -6.30 10.45 7.03
CA GLU A 68 -7.62 10.60 7.63
C GLU A 68 -8.32 9.25 7.88
N TRP A 69 -8.14 8.28 6.99
CA TRP A 69 -8.69 6.93 7.14
C TRP A 69 -8.07 6.18 8.33
N ILE A 70 -6.74 6.22 8.48
CA ILE A 70 -6.04 5.65 9.64
C ILE A 70 -6.51 6.30 10.95
N GLN A 71 -6.67 7.63 10.99
CA GLN A 71 -7.13 8.34 12.18
C GLN A 71 -8.58 8.00 12.58
N LYS A 72 -9.41 7.55 11.63
CA LYS A 72 -10.78 7.09 11.89
C LYS A 72 -10.86 5.66 12.44
N GLY A 73 -9.75 4.92 12.51
CA GLY A 73 -9.66 3.63 13.18
C GLY A 73 -10.15 2.44 12.35
N GLU A 74 -10.14 2.54 11.02
CA GLU A 74 -10.49 1.43 10.11
C GLU A 74 -9.28 0.61 9.61
N GLY A 75 -8.08 0.89 10.15
CA GLY A 75 -6.81 0.25 9.79
C GLY A 75 -6.49 -1.01 10.58
#